data_AF-A0AAD7VKK5-F1
#
_entry.id   AF-A0AAD7VKK5-F1
#
_cell.length_a   1.000
_cell.length_b   1.000
_cell.length_c   1.000
_cell.angle_alpha   90.00
_cell.angle_beta   90.00
_cell.angle_gamma   90.00
#
_symmetry.space_group_name_H-M   'P 1'
#
loop_
_entity.id
_entity.type
_entity.pdbx_description
1 polymer ?
#
loop_
_entity_poly.entity_id
_entity_poly.type
_entity_poly.pdbx_seq_one_letter_code
_entity_poly.pdbx_strand_id
1 'polypeptide(L)'
;MARKINVFILFLVVVAASIKSSSAQTRYVVGDALGWAIPPGGAATYTTWAANKRFATSDVLVFNFTSGAHNVARVTKAAYDACTTTNPISIQSTSPANITLNEIGAHYYICGFPGHCSAGQKLTVTVTSASSSSPAPAPATTPPTRSPPTPTPTPSPVPTPTLAPEPATTPSPATSPAPAPATEAKTYTVGDATGWTIPPGGAATYQRWASGKTFSVGDVLVFNFPSGAHNVAEVTKENFNPCTTASPISIETTPPVRVTLSKAGEHFYICAVPTHCSLGQKLSINVTGRSTATPPSSASTPSSTTPTVGSPPPDSSANALGVAGLSATLLSIAVALLY
;
A
#
# COMPACT_ATOMS: atom_id res chain seq x y z
N MET A 1 -10.41 -73.98 -28.24
CA MET A 1 -10.79 -72.55 -28.35
C MET A 1 -11.28 -71.97 -27.02
N ALA A 2 -12.16 -72.64 -26.27
CA ALA A 2 -12.71 -72.17 -24.99
C ALA A 2 -11.66 -71.80 -23.91
N ARG A 3 -10.57 -72.56 -23.76
CA ARG A 3 -9.52 -72.27 -22.76
C ARG A 3 -8.76 -70.95 -23.04
N LYS A 4 -8.60 -70.56 -24.31
CA LYS A 4 -7.96 -69.28 -24.69
C LYS A 4 -8.91 -68.09 -24.50
N ILE A 5 -10.21 -68.31 -24.72
CA ILE A 5 -11.28 -67.32 -24.47
C ILE A 5 -11.41 -67.04 -22.96
N ASN A 6 -11.38 -68.06 -22.10
CA ASN A 6 -11.48 -67.89 -20.65
C ASN A 6 -10.25 -67.17 -20.05
N VAL A 7 -9.05 -67.41 -20.58
CA VAL A 7 -7.83 -66.68 -20.16
C VAL A 7 -7.88 -65.22 -20.60
N PHE A 8 -8.40 -64.93 -21.79
CA PHE A 8 -8.56 -63.56 -22.29
C PHE A 8 -9.62 -62.77 -21.50
N ILE A 9 -10.74 -63.41 -21.14
CA ILE A 9 -11.77 -62.83 -20.27
C ILE A 9 -11.20 -62.57 -18.87
N LEU A 10 -10.44 -63.51 -18.30
CA LEU A 10 -9.81 -63.30 -16.98
C LEU A 10 -8.79 -62.15 -17.01
N PHE A 11 -8.02 -62.02 -18.09
CA PHE A 11 -7.07 -60.93 -18.28
C PHE A 11 -7.77 -59.57 -18.42
N LEU A 12 -8.89 -59.51 -19.15
CA LEU A 12 -9.71 -58.29 -19.26
C LEU A 12 -10.35 -57.88 -17.93
N VAL A 13 -10.79 -58.83 -17.10
CA VAL A 13 -11.34 -58.55 -15.76
C VAL A 13 -10.25 -58.01 -14.82
N VAL A 14 -9.01 -58.52 -14.90
CA VAL A 14 -7.87 -58.04 -14.11
C VAL A 14 -7.40 -56.64 -14.56
N VAL A 15 -7.44 -56.34 -15.87
CA VAL A 15 -7.13 -55.01 -16.41
C VAL A 15 -8.23 -53.98 -16.06
N ALA A 16 -9.51 -54.37 -16.06
CA ALA A 16 -10.60 -53.51 -15.61
C ALA A 16 -10.56 -53.23 -14.09
N ALA A 17 -10.08 -54.19 -13.29
CA ALA A 17 -9.89 -54.02 -11.84
C ALA A 17 -8.64 -53.21 -11.45
N SER A 18 -7.76 -52.90 -12.41
CA SER A 18 -6.55 -52.09 -12.18
C SER A 18 -6.69 -50.62 -12.58
N ILE A 19 -7.93 -50.15 -12.79
CA ILE A 19 -8.25 -48.73 -12.77
C ILE A 19 -8.04 -48.24 -11.32
N LYS A 20 -6.80 -47.85 -11.00
CA LYS A 20 -6.50 -47.08 -9.79
C LYS A 20 -7.37 -45.84 -9.85
N SER A 21 -8.32 -45.72 -8.93
CA SER A 21 -9.06 -44.49 -8.70
C SER A 21 -8.05 -43.40 -8.35
N SER A 22 -7.66 -42.60 -9.34
CA SER A 22 -6.94 -41.36 -9.12
C SER A 22 -7.86 -40.48 -8.28
N SER A 23 -7.57 -40.30 -6.99
CA SER A 23 -8.26 -39.29 -6.19
C SER A 23 -7.97 -37.94 -6.86
N ALA A 24 -8.97 -37.40 -7.56
CA ALA A 24 -8.81 -36.12 -8.22
C ALA A 24 -8.64 -35.06 -7.13
N GLN A 25 -7.45 -34.47 -7.07
CA GLN A 25 -7.17 -33.30 -6.25
C GLN A 25 -8.16 -32.19 -6.65
N THR A 26 -9.03 -31.80 -5.72
CA THR A 26 -9.97 -30.70 -5.96
C THR A 26 -9.30 -29.37 -5.64
N ARG A 27 -9.51 -28.38 -6.51
CA ARG A 27 -9.03 -27.01 -6.30
C ARG A 27 -10.19 -26.11 -5.88
N TYR A 28 -10.09 -25.50 -4.71
CA TYR A 28 -11.09 -24.58 -4.17
C TYR A 28 -10.58 -23.15 -4.24
N VAL A 29 -11.21 -22.31 -5.06
CA VAL A 29 -10.92 -20.87 -5.09
C VAL A 29 -11.58 -20.21 -3.90
N VAL A 30 -10.78 -19.75 -2.95
CA VAL A 30 -11.25 -19.18 -1.69
C VAL A 30 -11.98 -17.87 -1.96
N GLY A 31 -13.24 -17.77 -1.49
CA GLY A 31 -14.10 -16.61 -1.69
C GLY A 31 -14.75 -16.52 -3.08
N ASP A 32 -14.55 -17.52 -3.95
CA ASP A 32 -15.07 -17.54 -5.32
C ASP A 32 -14.74 -16.24 -6.09
N ALA A 33 -15.75 -15.47 -6.53
CA ALA A 33 -15.55 -14.22 -7.25
C ALA A 33 -14.98 -13.09 -6.39
N LEU A 34 -15.18 -13.13 -5.06
CA LEU A 34 -14.59 -12.16 -4.13
C LEU A 34 -13.08 -12.36 -3.99
N GLY A 35 -12.61 -13.59 -4.14
CA GLY A 35 -11.22 -13.96 -3.84
C GLY A 35 -10.88 -13.83 -2.36
N TRP A 36 -9.60 -13.64 -2.06
CA TRP A 36 -9.05 -13.43 -0.73
C TRP A 36 -8.83 -11.93 -0.47
N ALA A 37 -9.89 -11.24 -0.03
CA ALA A 37 -9.89 -9.84 0.35
C ALA A 37 -10.52 -9.62 1.74
N ILE A 38 -10.50 -8.39 2.24
CA ILE A 38 -11.31 -8.04 3.43
C ILE A 38 -12.79 -8.13 3.02
N PRO A 39 -13.59 -9.01 3.63
CA PRO A 39 -14.97 -9.22 3.22
C PRO A 39 -15.88 -8.10 3.76
N PRO A 40 -16.74 -7.49 2.94
CA PRO A 40 -17.68 -6.46 3.39
C PRO A 40 -18.66 -6.95 4.49
N GLY A 41 -18.96 -8.25 4.51
CA GLY A 41 -19.82 -8.90 5.52
C GLY A 41 -19.07 -9.49 6.73
N GLY A 42 -17.78 -9.19 6.89
CA GLY A 42 -16.95 -9.73 7.95
C GLY A 42 -16.68 -11.24 7.83
N ALA A 43 -16.28 -11.86 8.94
CA ALA A 43 -15.80 -13.25 8.96
C ALA A 43 -16.84 -14.30 8.50
N ALA A 44 -18.13 -13.94 8.54
CA ALA A 44 -19.21 -14.81 8.09
C ALA A 44 -19.10 -15.17 6.60
N THR A 45 -18.50 -14.31 5.76
CA THR A 45 -18.35 -14.56 4.33
C THR A 45 -17.53 -15.82 4.05
N TYR A 46 -16.32 -15.94 4.60
CA TYR A 46 -15.47 -17.12 4.39
C TYR A 46 -15.98 -18.34 5.16
N THR A 47 -16.63 -18.13 6.31
CA THR A 47 -17.27 -19.22 7.07
C THR A 47 -18.40 -19.86 6.26
N THR A 48 -19.25 -19.05 5.63
CA THR A 48 -20.36 -19.51 4.78
C THR A 48 -19.83 -20.17 3.51
N TRP A 49 -18.80 -19.59 2.90
CA TRP A 49 -18.12 -20.17 1.75
C TRP A 49 -17.57 -21.59 2.05
N ALA A 50 -16.98 -21.79 3.23
CA ALA A 50 -16.42 -23.08 3.64
C ALA A 50 -17.49 -24.11 3.99
N ALA A 51 -18.62 -23.70 4.58
CA ALA A 51 -19.68 -24.59 5.07
C ALA A 51 -20.28 -25.49 3.97
N ASN A 52 -20.32 -24.98 2.73
CA ASN A 52 -20.88 -25.68 1.56
C ASN A 52 -19.86 -26.57 0.84
N LYS A 53 -18.70 -26.84 1.45
CA LYS A 53 -17.61 -27.59 0.83
C LYS A 53 -17.18 -28.76 1.71
N ARG A 54 -16.48 -29.72 1.10
CA ARG A 54 -15.91 -30.89 1.76
C ARG A 54 -14.46 -30.96 1.36
N PHE A 55 -13.57 -30.68 2.31
CA PHE A 55 -12.14 -30.66 2.05
C PHE A 55 -11.54 -32.01 2.42
N ALA A 56 -10.81 -32.62 1.49
CA ALA A 56 -10.10 -33.86 1.71
C ALA A 56 -8.58 -33.64 1.65
N THR A 57 -7.82 -34.59 2.17
CA THR A 57 -6.37 -34.57 1.99
C THR A 57 -6.01 -34.58 0.50
N SER A 58 -4.94 -33.88 0.14
CA SER A 58 -4.48 -33.59 -1.23
C SER A 58 -5.26 -32.53 -1.99
N ASP A 59 -6.40 -32.03 -1.52
CA ASP A 59 -7.07 -30.88 -2.13
C ASP A 59 -6.21 -29.60 -2.02
N VAL A 60 -6.49 -28.60 -2.86
CA VAL A 60 -5.75 -27.34 -2.90
C VAL A 60 -6.69 -26.17 -2.64
N LEU A 61 -6.36 -25.34 -1.66
CA LEU A 61 -6.93 -24.00 -1.51
C LEU A 61 -6.17 -23.03 -2.40
N VAL A 62 -6.88 -22.30 -3.24
CA VAL A 62 -6.34 -21.29 -4.15
C VAL A 62 -6.79 -19.93 -3.64
N PHE A 63 -5.86 -19.16 -3.10
CA PHE A 63 -6.11 -17.81 -2.61
C PHE A 63 -5.67 -16.80 -3.67
N ASN A 64 -6.65 -16.16 -4.31
CA ASN A 64 -6.42 -15.08 -5.26
C ASN A 64 -6.54 -13.75 -4.52
N PHE A 65 -5.47 -12.96 -4.51
CA PHE A 65 -5.46 -11.63 -3.90
C PHE A 65 -4.53 -10.68 -4.66
N THR A 66 -4.60 -9.39 -4.34
CA THR A 66 -3.60 -8.43 -4.82
C THR A 66 -2.31 -8.62 -4.03
N SER A 67 -1.26 -9.14 -4.67
CA SER A 67 0.08 -9.29 -4.05
C SER A 67 0.52 -7.97 -3.44
N GLY A 68 1.00 -8.01 -2.20
CA GLY A 68 1.39 -6.82 -1.45
C GLY A 68 0.26 -6.09 -0.72
N ALA A 69 -1.01 -6.39 -1.00
CA ALA A 69 -2.16 -5.90 -0.21
C ALA A 69 -2.72 -6.96 0.75
N HIS A 70 -2.50 -8.24 0.46
CA HIS A 70 -2.88 -9.36 1.31
C HIS A 70 -1.77 -10.41 1.32
N ASN A 71 -1.80 -11.26 2.34
CA ASN A 71 -1.06 -12.51 2.37
C ASN A 71 -1.99 -13.61 2.89
N VAL A 72 -1.49 -14.84 2.87
CA VAL A 72 -2.14 -15.99 3.50
C VAL A 72 -1.17 -16.59 4.50
N ALA A 73 -1.49 -16.47 5.78
CA ALA A 73 -0.76 -17.11 6.85
C ALA A 73 -1.55 -18.31 7.38
N ARG A 74 -0.96 -19.50 7.38
CA ARG A 74 -1.48 -20.66 8.12
C ARG A 74 -1.04 -20.52 9.56
N VAL A 75 -1.97 -20.61 10.50
CA VAL A 75 -1.75 -20.32 11.91
C VAL A 75 -2.36 -21.38 12.82
N THR A 76 -2.03 -21.33 14.10
CA THR A 76 -2.71 -22.15 15.12
C THR A 76 -4.12 -21.63 15.38
N LYS A 77 -4.98 -22.43 16.01
CA LYS A 77 -6.33 -21.99 16.42
C LYS A 77 -6.27 -20.74 17.32
N ALA A 78 -5.38 -20.72 18.31
CA ALA A 78 -5.24 -19.58 19.21
C ALA A 78 -4.83 -18.29 18.47
N ALA A 79 -3.88 -18.40 17.54
CA ALA A 79 -3.46 -17.26 16.72
C ALA A 79 -4.55 -16.79 15.75
N TYR A 80 -5.34 -17.72 15.21
CA TYR A 80 -6.53 -17.41 14.42
C TYR A 80 -7.57 -16.65 15.25
N ASP A 81 -7.94 -17.15 16.42
CA ASP A 81 -8.94 -16.55 17.30
C ASP A 81 -8.51 -15.14 17.74
N ALA A 82 -7.24 -14.96 18.09
CA ALA A 82 -6.66 -13.67 18.48
C ALA A 82 -6.27 -12.77 17.29
N CYS A 83 -6.39 -13.24 16.05
CA CYS A 83 -5.93 -12.53 14.85
C CYS A 83 -4.48 -12.03 14.93
N THR A 84 -3.58 -12.86 15.47
CA THR A 84 -2.15 -12.55 15.56
C THR A 84 -1.35 -13.27 14.48
N THR A 85 -0.31 -12.60 14.01
CA THR A 85 0.66 -13.10 13.02
C THR A 85 1.96 -13.56 13.63
N THR A 86 2.07 -13.57 14.95
CA THR A 86 3.28 -14.03 15.63
C THR A 86 3.49 -15.52 15.35
N ASN A 87 4.63 -15.85 14.75
CA ASN A 87 5.06 -17.23 14.44
C ASN A 87 4.01 -18.02 13.61
N PRO A 88 3.70 -17.59 12.37
CA PRO A 88 2.80 -18.36 11.53
C PRO A 88 3.45 -19.70 11.18
N ILE A 89 2.63 -20.74 11.02
CA ILE A 89 3.09 -22.06 10.59
C ILE A 89 3.66 -21.98 9.17
N SER A 90 3.03 -21.17 8.32
CA SER A 90 3.54 -20.82 6.99
C SER A 90 2.94 -19.49 6.55
N ILE A 91 3.63 -18.75 5.68
CA ILE A 91 3.13 -17.50 5.09
C ILE A 91 3.40 -17.47 3.59
N GLN A 92 2.41 -17.05 2.81
CA GLN A 92 2.55 -16.80 1.38
C GLN A 92 2.07 -15.38 1.05
N SER A 93 2.96 -14.58 0.48
CA SER A 93 2.73 -13.15 0.21
C SER A 93 2.51 -12.84 -1.27
N THR A 94 2.59 -13.85 -2.14
CA THR A 94 2.41 -13.73 -3.59
C THR A 94 1.15 -14.45 -4.02
N SER A 95 0.35 -13.79 -4.85
CA SER A 95 -0.85 -14.33 -5.46
C SER A 95 -0.56 -14.96 -6.82
N PRO A 96 -1.24 -16.06 -7.20
CA PRO A 96 -2.13 -16.84 -6.33
C PRO A 96 -1.34 -17.71 -5.35
N ALA A 97 -1.73 -17.71 -4.08
CA ALA A 97 -1.17 -18.65 -3.12
C ALA A 97 -1.92 -19.98 -3.21
N ASN A 98 -1.19 -21.05 -3.58
CA ASN A 98 -1.73 -22.41 -3.65
C ASN A 98 -1.29 -23.19 -2.40
N ILE A 99 -2.25 -23.66 -1.61
CA ILE A 99 -1.98 -24.42 -0.37
C ILE A 99 -2.61 -25.80 -0.50
N THR A 100 -1.77 -26.84 -0.56
CA THR A 100 -2.22 -28.23 -0.54
C THR A 100 -2.54 -28.66 0.90
N LEU A 101 -3.70 -29.29 1.08
CA LEU A 101 -4.20 -29.78 2.35
C LEU A 101 -3.65 -31.19 2.62
N ASN A 102 -2.52 -31.29 3.31
CA ASN A 102 -1.82 -32.57 3.49
C ASN A 102 -2.20 -33.32 4.78
N GLU A 103 -2.87 -32.66 5.72
CA GLU A 103 -3.14 -33.19 7.05
C GLU A 103 -4.64 -33.14 7.34
N ILE A 104 -5.16 -34.17 8.00
CA ILE A 104 -6.54 -34.19 8.50
C ILE A 104 -6.70 -33.22 9.67
N GLY A 105 -7.93 -32.76 9.90
CA GLY A 105 -8.27 -31.89 11.03
C GLY A 105 -8.56 -30.45 10.61
N ALA A 106 -8.63 -29.56 11.62
CA ALA A 106 -8.94 -28.16 11.40
C ALA A 106 -7.69 -27.36 11.02
N HIS A 107 -7.80 -26.58 9.93
CA HIS A 107 -6.76 -25.68 9.46
C HIS A 107 -7.27 -24.24 9.48
N TYR A 108 -6.39 -23.33 9.88
CA TYR A 108 -6.73 -21.94 10.11
C TYR A 108 -5.84 -21.03 9.26
N TYR A 109 -6.47 -20.14 8.52
CA TYR A 109 -5.81 -19.20 7.63
C TYR A 109 -6.26 -17.77 7.95
N ILE A 110 -5.32 -16.84 7.98
CA ILE A 110 -5.60 -15.42 8.18
C ILE A 110 -4.83 -14.58 7.16
N CYS A 111 -5.35 -13.39 6.87
CA CYS A 111 -4.49 -12.35 6.32
C CYS A 111 -3.80 -11.66 7.50
N GLY A 112 -2.47 -11.65 7.44
CA GLY A 112 -1.62 -11.09 8.48
C GLY A 112 -1.39 -9.59 8.39
N PHE A 113 -2.01 -8.91 7.41
CA PHE A 113 -1.96 -7.46 7.35
C PHE A 113 -2.76 -6.86 8.52
N PRO A 114 -2.25 -5.80 9.17
CA PRO A 114 -2.89 -5.19 10.34
C PRO A 114 -4.37 -4.88 10.11
N GLY A 115 -5.24 -5.38 10.99
CA GLY A 115 -6.69 -5.16 10.93
C GLY A 115 -7.46 -6.05 9.95
N HIS A 116 -6.81 -6.70 8.97
CA HIS A 116 -7.50 -7.51 7.96
C HIS A 116 -8.18 -8.74 8.56
N CYS A 117 -7.45 -9.50 9.38
CA CYS A 117 -8.01 -10.67 10.08
C CYS A 117 -9.20 -10.27 10.97
N SER A 118 -9.06 -9.19 11.75
CA SER A 118 -10.12 -8.70 12.64
C SER A 118 -11.33 -8.17 11.88
N ALA A 119 -11.13 -7.62 10.68
CA ALA A 119 -12.19 -7.26 9.74
C ALA A 119 -12.80 -8.46 9.00
N GLY A 120 -12.38 -9.69 9.33
CA GLY A 120 -12.99 -10.92 8.84
C GLY A 120 -12.23 -11.62 7.72
N GLN A 121 -11.05 -11.17 7.32
CA GLN A 121 -10.20 -11.87 6.35
C GLN A 121 -9.49 -13.07 6.99
N LYS A 122 -10.29 -14.09 7.31
CA LYS A 122 -9.88 -15.31 7.99
C LYS A 122 -10.77 -16.48 7.56
N LEU A 123 -10.18 -17.66 7.42
CA LEU A 123 -10.83 -18.89 6.95
C LEU A 123 -10.46 -20.05 7.88
N THR A 124 -11.47 -20.84 8.26
CA THR A 124 -11.29 -22.16 8.85
C THR A 124 -11.79 -23.21 7.86
N VAL A 125 -11.03 -24.28 7.67
CA VAL A 125 -11.48 -25.47 6.95
C VAL A 125 -11.25 -26.72 7.81
N THR A 126 -12.15 -27.69 7.71
CA THR A 126 -11.97 -29.01 8.33
C THR A 126 -11.70 -30.02 7.23
N VAL A 127 -10.54 -30.66 7.30
CA VAL A 127 -10.05 -31.62 6.31
C VAL A 127 -10.29 -33.03 6.81
N THR A 128 -10.92 -33.86 6.00
CA THR A 128 -11.11 -35.29 6.27
C THR A 128 -10.14 -36.13 5.45
N SER A 129 -10.01 -37.42 5.76
CA SER A 129 -9.28 -38.33 4.89
C SER A 129 -9.90 -38.30 3.49
N ALA A 130 -9.06 -38.35 2.45
CA ALA A 130 -9.53 -38.63 1.10
C ALA A 130 -10.16 -40.04 1.09
N SER A 131 -11.48 -40.10 1.28
CA SER A 131 -12.23 -41.33 1.11
C SER A 131 -12.15 -41.72 -0.36
N SER A 132 -11.76 -42.95 -0.66
CA SER A 132 -11.77 -43.55 -1.99
C SER A 132 -13.17 -43.77 -2.57
N SER A 133 -14.20 -43.13 -2.01
CA SER A 133 -15.56 -43.21 -2.50
C SER A 133 -15.72 -42.30 -3.71
N SER A 134 -15.74 -42.94 -4.88
CA SER A 134 -16.17 -42.35 -6.14
C SER A 134 -17.41 -41.46 -5.94
N PRO A 135 -17.40 -40.18 -6.35
CA PRO A 135 -18.61 -39.38 -6.30
C PRO A 135 -19.64 -39.97 -7.26
N ALA A 136 -20.92 -39.96 -6.83
CA ALA A 136 -22.04 -40.24 -7.72
C ALA A 136 -22.06 -39.22 -8.87
N PRO A 137 -22.50 -39.61 -10.08
CA PRO A 137 -22.56 -38.69 -11.22
C PRO A 137 -23.39 -37.46 -10.85
N ALA A 138 -22.84 -36.27 -11.09
CA ALA A 138 -23.62 -35.04 -11.03
C ALA A 138 -24.78 -35.13 -12.05
N PRO A 139 -25.99 -34.62 -11.75
CA PRO A 139 -27.04 -34.48 -12.76
C PRO A 139 -26.50 -33.65 -13.92
N ALA A 140 -26.64 -34.17 -15.13
CA ALA A 140 -26.25 -33.46 -16.35
C ALA A 140 -27.04 -32.15 -16.44
N THR A 141 -26.36 -31.02 -16.27
CA THR A 141 -26.92 -29.73 -16.68
C THR A 141 -26.80 -29.64 -18.20
N THR A 142 -27.94 -29.43 -18.83
CA THR A 142 -28.09 -29.18 -20.26
C THR A 142 -27.19 -27.99 -20.67
N PRO A 143 -26.47 -28.07 -21.81
CA PRO A 143 -25.73 -26.94 -22.33
C PRO A 143 -26.67 -25.76 -22.59
N PRO A 144 -26.30 -24.49 -22.29
CA PRO A 144 -27.05 -23.37 -22.80
C PRO A 144 -26.99 -23.40 -24.33
N THR A 145 -28.15 -23.31 -24.95
CA THR A 145 -28.35 -23.18 -26.39
C THR A 145 -27.53 -21.99 -26.89
N ARG A 146 -26.54 -22.23 -27.74
CA ARG A 146 -25.81 -21.17 -28.42
C ARG A 146 -26.77 -20.48 -29.40
N SER A 147 -27.07 -19.21 -29.17
CA SER A 147 -27.61 -18.35 -30.22
C SER A 147 -26.57 -18.21 -31.35
N PRO A 148 -26.99 -18.19 -32.62
CA PRO A 148 -26.08 -18.05 -33.76
C PRO A 148 -25.32 -16.72 -33.70
N PRO A 149 -24.06 -16.67 -34.17
CA PRO A 149 -23.33 -15.41 -34.26
C PRO A 149 -24.01 -14.50 -35.28
N THR A 150 -24.35 -13.28 -34.85
CA THR A 150 -24.69 -12.18 -35.75
C THR A 150 -23.51 -11.90 -36.67
N PRO A 151 -23.70 -11.75 -38.00
CA PRO A 151 -22.61 -11.44 -38.91
C PRO A 151 -22.00 -10.08 -38.54
N THR A 152 -20.67 -10.07 -38.40
CA THR A 152 -19.85 -8.87 -38.29
C THR A 152 -20.05 -8.00 -39.53
N PRO A 153 -20.37 -6.70 -39.41
CA PRO A 153 -20.34 -5.81 -40.56
C PRO A 153 -18.90 -5.62 -41.04
N THR A 154 -18.71 -5.81 -42.33
CA THR A 154 -17.51 -5.45 -43.10
C THR A 154 -17.04 -4.02 -42.74
N PRO A 155 -15.75 -3.79 -42.41
CA PRO A 155 -15.25 -2.43 -42.30
C PRO A 155 -15.25 -1.77 -43.68
N SER A 156 -15.96 -0.65 -43.80
CA SER A 156 -15.82 0.27 -44.94
C SER A 156 -14.38 0.78 -45.04
N PRO A 157 -13.87 1.07 -46.26
CA PRO A 157 -12.55 1.66 -46.42
C PRO A 157 -12.49 3.02 -45.72
N VAL A 158 -11.47 3.20 -44.91
CA VAL A 158 -11.11 4.47 -44.28
C VAL A 158 -10.72 5.46 -45.40
N PRO A 159 -11.33 6.65 -45.51
CA PRO A 159 -10.83 7.67 -46.43
C PRO A 159 -9.50 8.21 -45.91
N THR A 160 -8.54 8.35 -46.83
CA THR A 160 -7.26 9.03 -46.65
C THR A 160 -7.45 10.39 -45.98
N PRO A 161 -6.65 10.77 -44.96
CA PRO A 161 -6.72 12.11 -44.41
C PRO A 161 -6.24 13.13 -45.44
N THR A 162 -7.14 14.00 -45.86
CA THR A 162 -6.84 15.22 -46.62
C THR A 162 -6.02 16.15 -45.72
N LEU A 163 -4.84 16.56 -46.20
CA LEU A 163 -4.02 17.59 -45.58
C LEU A 163 -4.82 18.90 -45.50
N ALA A 164 -5.04 19.39 -44.28
CA ALA A 164 -5.54 20.73 -44.05
C ALA A 164 -4.41 21.75 -44.29
N PRO A 165 -4.72 22.97 -44.80
CA PRO A 165 -3.70 23.96 -45.10
C PRO A 165 -3.07 24.54 -43.84
N GLU A 166 -1.78 24.81 -43.97
CA GLU A 166 -0.91 25.50 -43.03
C GLU A 166 -1.53 26.82 -42.51
N PRO A 167 -1.62 27.05 -41.19
CA PRO A 167 -1.99 28.35 -40.65
C PRO A 167 -0.82 29.32 -40.79
N ALA A 168 -1.14 30.52 -41.29
CA ALA A 168 -0.20 31.61 -41.47
C ALA A 168 0.50 32.04 -40.16
N THR A 169 1.79 32.33 -40.31
CA THR A 169 2.71 32.87 -39.31
C THR A 169 2.18 34.13 -38.64
N THR A 170 1.94 34.07 -37.33
CA THR A 170 1.79 35.27 -36.48
C THR A 170 3.17 35.68 -35.97
N PRO A 171 3.54 36.97 -36.00
CA PRO A 171 4.88 37.41 -35.61
C PRO A 171 5.12 37.26 -34.10
N SER A 172 6.32 36.80 -33.80
CA SER A 172 6.87 36.61 -32.45
C SER A 172 6.83 37.91 -31.63
N PRO A 173 6.27 37.91 -30.41
CA PRO A 173 6.58 38.95 -29.44
C PRO A 173 8.01 38.78 -28.92
N ALA A 174 8.60 39.91 -28.54
CA ALA A 174 9.99 40.07 -28.17
C ALA A 174 10.47 39.13 -27.07
N THR A 175 11.74 38.73 -27.21
CA THR A 175 12.59 38.01 -26.25
C THR A 175 12.33 38.41 -24.80
N SER A 176 11.67 37.52 -24.06
CA SER A 176 11.72 37.48 -22.60
C SER A 176 13.17 37.16 -22.18
N PRO A 177 13.73 37.79 -21.13
CA PRO A 177 15.09 37.53 -20.68
C PRO A 177 15.26 36.05 -20.35
N ALA A 178 16.36 35.47 -20.82
CA ALA A 178 16.72 34.08 -20.52
C ALA A 178 16.70 33.88 -18.99
N PRO A 179 16.03 32.83 -18.47
CA PRO A 179 16.01 32.54 -17.05
C PRO A 179 17.45 32.38 -16.54
N ALA A 180 17.74 33.00 -15.39
CA ALA A 180 18.99 32.79 -14.65
C ALA A 180 19.27 31.27 -14.48
N PRO A 181 20.54 30.84 -14.40
CA PRO A 181 20.90 29.44 -14.35
C PRO A 181 20.16 28.76 -13.19
N ALA A 182 19.21 27.90 -13.53
CA ALA A 182 18.50 27.11 -12.55
C ALA A 182 19.48 26.11 -11.96
N THR A 183 19.89 26.32 -10.70
CA THR A 183 20.28 25.23 -9.79
C THR A 183 19.51 23.95 -10.13
N GLU A 184 20.21 22.93 -10.59
CA GLU A 184 19.59 21.69 -11.04
C GLU A 184 18.76 21.07 -9.91
N ALA A 185 17.53 20.64 -10.22
CA ALA A 185 16.64 20.00 -9.25
C ALA A 185 17.26 18.68 -8.79
N LYS A 186 17.43 18.50 -7.47
CA LYS A 186 17.96 17.27 -6.90
C LYS A 186 16.86 16.26 -6.67
N THR A 187 17.20 14.99 -6.87
CA THR A 187 16.32 13.86 -6.53
C THR A 187 16.85 13.16 -5.29
N TYR A 188 16.01 13.02 -4.26
CA TYR A 188 16.33 12.35 -3.01
C TYR A 188 15.52 11.07 -2.86
N THR A 189 16.20 9.93 -2.74
CA THR A 189 15.54 8.66 -2.43
C THR A 189 15.34 8.55 -0.92
N VAL A 190 14.09 8.55 -0.48
CA VAL A 190 13.72 8.55 0.94
C VAL A 190 14.13 7.23 1.59
N GLY A 191 14.95 7.31 2.63
CA GLY A 191 15.49 6.14 3.34
C GLY A 191 16.65 5.44 2.62
N ASP A 192 17.14 5.99 1.50
CA ASP A 192 18.22 5.42 0.69
C ASP A 192 17.96 3.93 0.37
N ALA A 193 18.88 3.03 0.71
CA ALA A 193 18.73 1.59 0.50
C ALA A 193 17.62 0.95 1.37
N THR A 194 17.21 1.60 2.46
CA THR A 194 16.13 1.12 3.35
C THR A 194 14.76 1.35 2.71
N GLY A 195 14.62 2.39 1.90
CA GLY A 195 13.35 2.81 1.30
C GLY A 195 12.33 3.33 2.32
N TRP A 196 11.08 3.43 1.88
CA TRP A 196 9.92 3.86 2.67
C TRP A 196 9.21 2.65 3.29
N THR A 197 9.69 2.23 4.45
CA THR A 197 9.15 1.13 5.26
C THR A 197 8.81 1.56 6.69
N ILE A 198 8.23 0.66 7.49
CA ILE A 198 8.17 0.82 8.95
C ILE A 198 9.58 0.58 9.49
N PRO A 199 10.26 1.62 10.03
CA PRO A 199 11.65 1.48 10.39
C PRO A 199 11.83 0.75 11.73
N PRO A 200 12.75 -0.23 11.84
CA PRO A 200 13.01 -0.94 13.10
C PRO A 200 13.55 -0.02 14.23
N GLY A 201 14.06 1.17 13.89
CA GLY A 201 14.49 2.20 14.84
C GLY A 201 13.48 3.34 15.07
N GLY A 202 12.23 3.16 14.67
CA GLY A 202 11.18 4.17 14.78
C GLY A 202 11.44 5.44 13.96
N ALA A 203 10.72 6.52 14.31
CA ALA A 203 10.70 7.77 13.55
C ALA A 203 12.09 8.42 13.37
N ALA A 204 13.04 8.12 14.27
CA ALA A 204 14.40 8.61 14.20
C ALA A 204 15.14 8.21 12.92
N THR A 205 14.70 7.16 12.23
CA THR A 205 15.31 6.70 10.98
C THR A 205 15.18 7.73 9.86
N TYR A 206 13.97 8.23 9.60
CA TYR A 206 13.77 9.25 8.57
C TYR A 206 14.26 10.64 8.99
N GLN A 207 14.24 10.94 10.29
CA GLN A 207 14.86 12.15 10.82
C GLN A 207 16.37 12.18 10.59
N ARG A 208 17.07 11.07 10.87
CA ARG A 208 18.50 10.93 10.56
C ARG A 208 18.77 10.98 9.07
N TRP A 209 17.94 10.31 8.28
CA TRP A 209 18.06 10.36 6.82
C TRP A 209 17.93 11.80 6.29
N ALA A 210 16.98 12.59 6.80
CA ALA A 210 16.79 13.99 6.41
C ALA A 210 17.90 14.92 6.94
N SER A 211 18.56 14.54 8.03
CA SER A 211 19.61 15.35 8.65
C SER A 211 20.77 15.63 7.69
N GLY A 212 21.21 16.88 7.66
CA GLY A 212 22.30 17.34 6.78
C GLY A 212 21.92 17.47 5.30
N LYS A 213 20.68 17.17 4.90
CA LYS A 213 20.18 17.41 3.54
C LYS A 213 19.55 18.80 3.45
N THR A 214 19.70 19.43 2.29
CA THR A 214 19.07 20.71 1.98
C THR A 214 18.08 20.49 0.85
N PHE A 215 16.80 20.65 1.16
CA PHE A 215 15.72 20.56 0.19
C PHE A 215 15.40 21.96 -0.32
N SER A 216 15.25 22.10 -1.64
CA SER A 216 14.90 23.35 -2.29
C SER A 216 13.70 23.16 -3.21
N VAL A 217 12.98 24.25 -3.47
CA VAL A 217 11.86 24.22 -4.42
C VAL A 217 12.35 23.73 -5.79
N GLY A 218 11.67 22.71 -6.32
CA GLY A 218 12.01 22.00 -7.55
C GLY A 218 12.60 20.62 -7.32
N ASP A 219 13.15 20.33 -6.13
CA ASP A 219 13.67 19.00 -5.80
C ASP A 219 12.56 17.94 -5.78
N VAL A 220 12.94 16.66 -5.94
CA VAL A 220 12.01 15.52 -5.97
C VAL A 220 12.35 14.54 -4.86
N LEU A 221 11.35 14.17 -4.05
CA LEU A 221 11.42 13.02 -3.16
C LEU A 221 10.94 11.77 -3.88
N VAL A 222 11.69 10.67 -3.76
CA VAL A 222 11.32 9.36 -4.31
C VAL A 222 11.13 8.39 -3.16
N PHE A 223 9.89 7.95 -2.96
CA PHE A 223 9.54 6.96 -1.95
C PHE A 223 9.42 5.60 -2.64
N ASN A 224 10.39 4.73 -2.35
CA ASN A 224 10.41 3.36 -2.84
C ASN A 224 9.86 2.43 -1.77
N PHE A 225 8.86 1.64 -2.13
CA PHE A 225 8.28 0.66 -1.23
C PHE A 225 7.63 -0.47 -2.04
N PRO A 226 7.45 -1.68 -1.47
CA PRO A 226 6.69 -2.72 -2.15
C PRO A 226 5.26 -2.27 -2.42
N SER A 227 4.76 -2.47 -3.64
CA SER A 227 3.39 -2.09 -4.00
C SER A 227 2.38 -2.70 -3.03
N GLY A 228 1.44 -1.89 -2.55
CA GLY A 228 0.43 -2.29 -1.57
C GLY A 228 0.89 -2.33 -0.11
N ALA A 229 2.19 -2.29 0.18
CA ALA A 229 2.70 -2.36 1.55
C ALA A 229 2.61 -1.02 2.29
N HIS A 230 2.77 0.09 1.56
CA HIS A 230 2.81 1.43 2.12
C HIS A 230 2.09 2.41 1.19
N ASN A 231 1.92 3.63 1.67
CA ASN A 231 1.52 4.78 0.87
C ASN A 231 2.30 6.00 1.38
N VAL A 232 2.22 7.09 0.62
CA VAL A 232 2.79 8.38 0.98
C VAL A 232 1.64 9.36 1.04
N ALA A 233 1.27 9.78 2.24
CA ALA A 233 0.30 10.82 2.47
C ALA A 233 1.02 12.10 2.91
N GLU A 234 0.83 13.19 2.18
CA GLU A 234 1.22 14.52 2.67
C GLU A 234 0.14 15.02 3.64
N VAL A 235 0.56 15.52 4.79
CA VAL A 235 -0.34 15.94 5.86
C VAL A 235 0.09 17.29 6.44
N THR A 236 -0.79 17.93 7.21
CA THR A 236 -0.41 19.11 7.99
C THR A 236 0.42 18.72 9.20
N LYS A 237 1.07 19.69 9.85
CA LYS A 237 1.84 19.49 11.08
C LYS A 237 0.98 18.94 12.21
N GLU A 238 -0.27 19.41 12.30
CA GLU A 238 -1.26 19.01 13.29
C GLU A 238 -1.61 17.52 13.15
N ASN A 239 -1.66 17.01 11.92
CA ASN A 239 -1.94 15.61 11.64
C ASN A 239 -0.68 14.73 11.72
N PHE A 240 0.50 15.30 11.44
CA PHE A 240 1.77 14.57 11.44
C PHE A 240 2.14 14.00 12.81
N ASN A 241 2.07 14.81 13.87
CA ASN A 241 2.49 14.40 15.22
C ASN A 241 1.64 13.25 15.80
N PRO A 242 0.30 13.34 15.83
CA PRO A 242 -0.56 12.26 16.31
C PRO A 242 -0.76 11.12 15.30
N CYS A 243 -0.18 11.22 14.10
CA CYS A 243 -0.40 10.27 13.01
C CYS A 243 -1.87 10.17 12.58
N THR A 244 -2.55 11.31 12.53
CA THR A 244 -3.92 11.40 12.02
C THR A 244 -3.89 11.17 10.50
N THR A 245 -4.60 10.12 10.06
CA THR A 245 -4.68 9.73 8.65
C THR A 245 -5.91 10.30 7.94
N ALA A 246 -6.78 11.00 8.68
CA ALA A 246 -7.94 11.66 8.13
C ALA A 246 -7.54 12.89 7.30
N SER A 247 -8.16 13.03 6.13
CA SER A 247 -8.04 14.19 5.23
C SER A 247 -6.59 14.58 4.91
N PRO A 248 -5.80 13.69 4.29
CA PRO A 248 -4.47 14.07 3.83
C PRO A 248 -4.55 15.14 2.74
N ILE A 249 -3.52 15.98 2.62
CA ILE A 249 -3.39 16.98 1.56
C ILE A 249 -3.29 16.27 0.21
N SER A 250 -2.53 15.18 0.16
CA SER A 250 -2.41 14.27 -0.97
C SER A 250 -2.11 12.86 -0.46
N ILE A 251 -2.47 11.84 -1.23
CA ILE A 251 -2.13 10.45 -0.91
C ILE A 251 -1.83 9.67 -2.17
N GLU A 252 -0.66 9.04 -2.19
CA GLU A 252 -0.16 8.25 -3.31
C GLU A 252 0.12 6.83 -2.85
N THR A 253 -0.44 5.85 -3.55
CA THR A 253 -0.41 4.43 -3.15
C THR A 253 0.42 3.55 -4.10
N THR A 254 0.82 4.08 -5.25
CA THR A 254 1.55 3.33 -6.29
C THR A 254 3.02 3.70 -6.28
N PRO A 255 3.93 2.79 -5.88
CA PRO A 255 5.35 3.06 -5.89
C PRO A 255 5.97 2.91 -7.29
N PRO A 256 7.10 3.59 -7.57
CA PRO A 256 7.74 4.57 -6.70
C PRO A 256 6.95 5.89 -6.70
N VAL A 257 6.61 6.41 -5.52
CA VAL A 257 5.94 7.71 -5.41
C VAL A 257 6.98 8.81 -5.59
N ARG A 258 6.72 9.73 -6.51
CA ARG A 258 7.59 10.89 -6.79
C ARG A 258 6.86 12.17 -6.40
N VAL A 259 7.41 12.90 -5.43
CA VAL A 259 6.84 14.16 -4.95
C VAL A 259 7.77 15.29 -5.32
N THR A 260 7.32 16.19 -6.19
CA THR A 260 8.03 17.43 -6.51
C THR A 260 7.77 18.48 -5.43
N LEU A 261 8.83 18.99 -4.81
CA LEU A 261 8.76 20.02 -3.77
C LEU A 261 8.50 21.37 -4.41
N SER A 262 7.23 21.70 -4.60
CA SER A 262 6.80 22.91 -5.33
C SER A 262 6.68 24.16 -4.46
N LYS A 263 6.74 24.02 -3.13
CA LYS A 263 6.56 25.11 -2.17
C LYS A 263 7.68 25.11 -1.14
N ALA A 264 8.01 26.30 -0.66
CA ALA A 264 8.92 26.46 0.47
C ALA A 264 8.16 26.26 1.79
N GLY A 265 8.87 25.87 2.84
CA GLY A 265 8.33 25.65 4.18
C GLY A 265 8.44 24.21 4.65
N GLU A 266 7.76 23.91 5.76
CA GLU A 266 7.72 22.55 6.32
C GLU A 266 6.78 21.66 5.50
N HIS A 267 7.26 20.46 5.14
CA HIS A 267 6.46 19.41 4.52
C HIS A 267 6.49 18.15 5.39
N PHE A 268 5.33 17.51 5.52
CA PHE A 268 5.14 16.37 6.40
C PHE A 268 4.52 15.21 5.62
N TYR A 269 5.20 14.08 5.64
CA TYR A 269 4.77 12.85 4.97
C TYR A 269 4.61 11.73 5.98
N ILE A 270 3.54 10.97 5.88
CA ILE A 270 3.28 9.79 6.70
C ILE A 270 2.86 8.62 5.83
N CYS A 271 3.03 7.40 6.33
CA CYS A 271 2.25 6.28 5.83
C CYS A 271 0.91 6.24 6.57
N ALA A 272 -0.18 6.42 5.83
CA ALA A 272 -1.55 6.44 6.35
C ALA A 272 -2.13 5.04 6.59
N VAL A 273 -1.36 3.97 6.33
CA VAL A 273 -1.76 2.62 6.73
C VAL A 273 -1.80 2.56 8.27
N PRO A 274 -2.84 1.96 8.89
CA PRO A 274 -2.97 1.90 10.33
C PRO A 274 -1.68 1.45 11.02
N THR A 275 -1.31 2.14 12.11
CA THR A 275 -0.10 1.92 12.93
C THR A 275 1.25 2.26 12.28
N HIS A 276 1.37 2.31 10.95
CA HIS A 276 2.67 2.50 10.30
C HIS A 276 3.33 3.83 10.68
N CYS A 277 2.58 4.94 10.61
CA CYS A 277 3.06 6.24 11.05
C CYS A 277 3.48 6.24 12.53
N SER A 278 2.68 5.65 13.42
CA SER A 278 2.96 5.60 14.86
C SER A 278 4.17 4.74 15.19
N LEU A 279 4.47 3.73 14.36
CA LEU A 279 5.70 2.94 14.41
C LEU A 279 6.90 3.63 13.75
N GLY A 280 6.73 4.87 13.28
CA GLY A 280 7.82 5.72 12.82
C GLY A 280 7.92 5.89 11.31
N GLN A 281 6.98 5.39 10.52
CA GLN A 281 6.93 5.65 9.08
C GLN A 281 6.38 7.04 8.76
N LYS A 282 7.19 8.04 9.09
CA LYS A 282 6.88 9.47 8.95
C LYS A 282 8.16 10.27 8.69
N LEU A 283 8.07 11.27 7.82
CA LEU A 283 9.17 12.16 7.42
C LEU A 283 8.71 13.61 7.53
N SER A 284 9.51 14.44 8.18
CA SER A 284 9.37 15.91 8.14
C SER A 284 10.61 16.51 7.50
N ILE A 285 10.42 17.42 6.55
CA ILE A 285 11.51 18.18 5.93
C ILE A 285 11.17 19.66 5.91
N ASN A 286 12.19 20.51 5.78
CA ASN A 286 12.02 21.93 5.52
C ASN A 286 12.60 22.26 4.14
N VAL A 287 11.76 22.83 3.28
CA VAL A 287 12.10 23.19 1.91
C VAL A 287 12.42 24.67 1.85
N THR A 288 13.61 24.98 1.36
CA THR A 288 14.05 26.35 1.16
C THR A 288 13.48 26.90 -0.14
N GLY A 289 12.94 28.11 -0.07
CA GLY A 289 12.54 28.83 -1.27
C GLY A 289 13.74 29.07 -2.16
N ARG A 290 13.53 29.00 -3.47
CA ARG A 290 14.52 29.51 -4.41
C ARG A 290 14.52 31.02 -4.22
N SER A 291 15.54 31.55 -3.58
CA SER A 291 15.77 33.00 -3.60
C SER A 291 15.96 33.37 -5.06
N THR A 292 14.91 33.89 -5.70
CA THR A 292 15.11 34.90 -6.72
C THR A 292 15.72 36.07 -5.98
N ALA A 293 17.06 36.04 -5.82
CA ALA A 293 17.78 37.26 -5.59
C ALA A 293 17.44 38.13 -6.80
N THR A 294 16.45 39.02 -6.64
CA THR A 294 16.37 40.19 -7.47
C THR A 294 17.76 40.78 -7.43
N PRO A 295 18.47 40.94 -8.57
CA PRO A 295 19.69 41.72 -8.59
C PRO A 295 19.38 43.03 -7.85
N PRO A 296 20.24 43.51 -6.92
CA PRO A 296 20.02 44.81 -6.33
C PRO A 296 19.85 45.78 -7.50
N SER A 297 18.65 46.35 -7.64
CA SER A 297 18.43 47.45 -8.57
C SER A 297 19.58 48.40 -8.35
N SER A 298 20.33 48.64 -9.43
CA SER A 298 21.49 49.51 -9.49
C SER A 298 21.29 50.69 -8.57
N ALA A 299 22.27 50.87 -7.69
CA ALA A 299 22.38 52.04 -6.83
C ALA A 299 22.07 53.30 -7.65
N SER A 300 20.99 53.98 -7.27
CA SER A 300 20.81 55.38 -7.61
C SER A 300 21.90 56.15 -6.87
N THR A 301 22.87 56.61 -7.62
CA THR A 301 23.92 57.56 -7.24
C THR A 301 23.33 58.73 -6.43
N PRO A 302 24.06 59.26 -5.42
CA PRO A 302 23.52 60.25 -4.49
C PRO A 302 23.46 61.63 -5.13
N SER A 303 22.31 62.31 -4.99
CA SER A 303 22.23 63.75 -5.19
C SER A 303 22.52 64.48 -3.88
N SER A 304 23.57 65.28 -3.93
CA SER A 304 23.99 66.25 -2.94
C SER A 304 22.97 67.37 -2.75
N THR A 305 22.58 67.65 -1.50
CA THR A 305 22.22 69.01 -1.07
C THR A 305 22.65 69.22 0.38
N THR A 306 23.43 70.28 0.58
CA THR A 306 24.03 70.76 1.84
C THR A 306 23.01 71.60 2.67
N PRO A 307 23.38 72.22 3.81
CA PRO A 307 22.85 71.89 5.14
C PRO A 307 21.93 72.97 5.74
N THR A 308 21.13 72.62 6.75
CA THR A 308 20.60 73.63 7.69
C THR A 308 20.72 73.16 9.14
N VAL A 309 21.32 74.06 9.92
CA VAL A 309 21.68 74.02 11.34
C VAL A 309 20.44 74.05 12.24
N GLY A 310 20.50 73.34 13.38
CA GLY A 310 19.59 73.52 14.52
C GLY A 310 19.71 72.42 15.60
N SER A 311 20.60 72.63 16.57
CA SER A 311 20.81 71.84 17.81
C SER A 311 19.72 72.13 18.90
N PRO A 312 19.82 71.66 20.17
CA PRO A 312 19.76 70.29 20.74
C PRO A 312 18.73 70.19 21.94
N PRO A 313 18.91 69.39 23.03
CA PRO A 313 18.09 68.22 23.45
C PRO A 313 17.29 68.48 24.78
N PRO A 314 16.76 67.47 25.54
CA PRO A 314 17.60 66.61 26.40
C PRO A 314 17.12 65.16 26.68
N ASP A 315 18.12 64.31 26.95
CA ASP A 315 18.33 63.33 28.02
C ASP A 315 17.29 62.29 28.51
N SER A 316 17.92 61.16 28.90
CA SER A 316 17.57 60.23 29.99
C SER A 316 16.58 59.11 29.62
N SER A 317 16.73 57.88 30.09
CA SER A 317 17.79 57.18 30.84
C SER A 317 17.36 55.70 30.88
N ALA A 318 18.34 54.81 30.93
CA ALA A 318 18.11 53.40 31.24
C ALA A 318 17.58 53.25 32.66
N ASN A 319 16.60 52.37 32.87
CA ASN A 319 16.35 51.75 34.17
C ASN A 319 15.86 50.31 33.98
N ALA A 320 16.70 49.37 34.40
CA ALA A 320 16.34 48.00 34.69
C ALA A 320 16.06 47.88 36.19
N LEU A 321 14.96 47.22 36.57
CA LEU A 321 14.55 46.65 37.86
C LEU A 321 13.10 46.17 37.61
N GLY A 322 12.71 44.89 37.66
CA GLY A 322 12.95 43.86 38.66
C GLY A 322 11.64 43.68 39.43
N VAL A 323 10.89 42.59 39.24
CA VAL A 323 9.86 42.13 40.20
C VAL A 323 9.71 40.61 40.15
N ALA A 324 9.74 40.02 41.34
CA ALA A 324 9.54 38.62 41.66
C ALA A 324 8.10 38.13 41.43
N GLY A 325 7.94 36.82 41.22
CA GLY A 325 6.64 36.15 41.22
C GLY A 325 6.79 34.67 41.56
N LEU A 326 6.41 34.33 42.80
CA LEU A 326 6.39 33.02 43.44
C LEU A 326 5.27 32.10 42.89
N SER A 327 5.34 30.82 43.35
CA SER A 327 4.24 29.84 43.51
C SER A 327 4.02 28.88 42.32
N ALA A 328 3.79 27.58 42.47
CA ALA A 328 3.62 26.70 43.63
C ALA A 328 3.94 25.26 43.20
N THR A 329 4.64 24.51 44.05
CA THR A 329 4.75 23.05 43.99
C THR A 329 3.43 22.41 44.45
N LEU A 330 2.86 21.50 43.66
CA LEU A 330 1.81 20.59 44.13
C LEU A 330 2.25 19.13 43.99
N LEU A 331 2.31 18.52 45.18
CA LEU A 331 2.48 17.13 45.52
C LEU A 331 1.16 16.38 45.29
N SER A 332 1.19 15.18 44.71
CA SER A 332 0.13 14.15 44.81
C SER A 332 0.76 12.81 44.41
N ILE A 333 1.31 12.07 45.37
CA ILE A 333 0.70 10.92 46.09
C ILE A 333 0.18 9.85 45.14
N ALA A 334 0.96 8.77 45.06
CA ALA A 334 0.53 7.45 44.65
C ALA A 334 0.08 6.67 45.88
N VAL A 335 -1.11 6.07 45.84
CA VAL A 335 -1.46 4.86 46.64
C VAL A 335 -2.35 3.98 45.77
N ALA A 336 -2.01 2.70 45.75
CA ALA A 336 -2.64 1.63 45.00
C ALA A 336 -3.78 0.95 45.80
N LEU A 337 -4.50 0.08 45.08
CA LEU A 337 -5.12 -1.19 45.50
C LEU A 337 -6.66 -1.30 45.58
N LEU A 338 -7.12 -2.33 44.85
CA LEU A 338 -8.25 -3.26 45.04
C LEU A 338 -9.66 -2.76 44.68
N TYR A 339 -10.17 -3.26 43.54
CA TYR A 339 -11.20 -4.31 43.47
C TYR A 339 -11.09 -5.07 42.14
#